data_AF-A8ZV92-F1
#
_entry.id   AF-A8ZV92-F1
#
_cell.length_a   1.000
_cell.length_b   1.000
_cell.length_c   1.000
_cell.angle_alpha   90.00
_cell.angle_beta   90.00
_cell.angle_gamma   90.00
#
_symmetry.space_group_name_H-M   'P 1'
#
loop_
_entity.id
_entity.type
_entity.pdbx_description
1 polymer ?
#
loop_
_entity_poly.entity_id
_entity_poly.type
_entity_poly.pdbx_seq_one_letter_code
_entity_poly.pdbx_strand_id
1 'polypeptide(L)'
;MVQPNRHSGYKPHGQQGAGRPTYGSQSPPPQLPTPKPLSYYSDEKKKRLKPELLDDQARTDAENFKGLKATQMRRFYDDLKAIERKIMSGDLQEQQANFERDRALIVMFKAKAVYAEKRKVAPRAFTQFIFDHVASIKDLADFKGFLKVFEAVVAFHKFYSPEK
;
A
#
# COMPACT_ATOMS: atom_id res chain seq x y z
N MET A 1 -52.28 49.53 40.10
CA MET A 1 -53.18 48.80 41.02
C MET A 1 -53.87 47.68 40.24
N VAL A 2 -53.77 46.46 40.76
CA VAL A 2 -54.70 45.31 40.59
C VAL A 2 -54.69 44.52 39.25
N GLN A 3 -54.18 43.28 39.32
CA GLN A 3 -54.59 42.14 38.46
C GLN A 3 -55.96 41.60 38.93
N PRO A 4 -56.78 40.87 38.13
CA PRO A 4 -56.66 39.39 38.03
C PRO A 4 -57.15 38.79 36.67
N ASN A 5 -56.46 37.83 36.05
CA ASN A 5 -56.52 36.36 36.23
C ASN A 5 -57.90 35.70 35.98
N ARG A 6 -58.06 34.88 34.92
CA ARG A 6 -58.86 33.63 34.90
C ARG A 6 -58.36 32.60 33.87
N HIS A 7 -57.83 31.51 34.44
CA HIS A 7 -57.74 30.11 33.99
C HIS A 7 -58.40 29.67 32.67
N SER A 8 -57.68 28.85 31.89
CA SER A 8 -58.27 27.69 31.22
C SER A 8 -57.26 26.57 30.94
N GLY A 9 -57.43 25.46 31.68
CA GLY A 9 -57.23 24.07 31.28
C GLY A 9 -55.95 23.63 30.57
N TYR A 10 -55.00 23.07 31.33
CA TYR A 10 -54.13 22.02 30.82
C TYR A 10 -54.74 20.65 31.11
N LYS A 11 -54.97 19.85 30.06
CA LYS A 11 -54.97 18.38 30.14
C LYS A 11 -54.19 17.77 28.97
N PRO A 12 -53.52 16.64 29.19
CA PRO A 12 -52.44 16.13 28.34
C PRO A 12 -52.95 15.10 27.32
N HIS A 13 -52.35 15.07 26.13
CA HIS A 13 -52.54 13.95 25.21
C HIS A 13 -51.33 13.73 24.30
N GLY A 14 -50.98 12.45 24.16
CA GLY A 14 -50.48 11.92 22.89
C GLY A 14 -48.98 11.85 22.74
N GLN A 15 -48.39 10.79 23.28
CA GLN A 15 -47.12 10.24 22.84
C GLN A 15 -47.28 9.73 21.39
N GLN A 16 -46.60 10.33 20.41
CA GLN A 16 -46.35 9.70 19.11
C GLN A 16 -44.91 10.00 18.68
N GLY A 17 -44.10 8.94 18.68
CA GLY A 17 -42.75 8.97 18.16
C GLY A 17 -42.74 9.19 16.65
N ALA A 18 -41.78 9.97 16.18
CA ALA A 18 -41.38 10.03 14.79
C ALA A 18 -39.87 9.83 14.73
N GLY A 19 -39.47 8.91 13.86
CA GLY A 19 -38.19 8.19 13.83
C GLY A 19 -36.95 9.06 13.95
N ARG A 20 -36.00 8.58 14.77
CA ARG A 20 -34.59 8.91 14.61
C ARG A 20 -34.15 8.50 13.20
N PRO A 21 -33.44 9.36 12.44
CA PRO A 21 -32.88 8.94 11.18
C PRO A 21 -31.91 7.79 11.41
N THR A 22 -32.14 6.71 10.67
CA THR A 22 -31.26 5.54 10.61
C THR A 22 -29.85 6.00 10.29
N TYR A 23 -28.92 5.77 11.23
CA TYR A 23 -27.50 5.96 11.02
C TYR A 23 -27.09 5.17 9.78
N GLY A 24 -26.61 5.89 8.76
CA GLY A 24 -26.09 5.31 7.54
C GLY A 24 -25.05 4.24 7.86
N SER A 25 -25.04 3.19 7.05
CA SER A 25 -24.00 2.17 7.05
C SER A 25 -22.64 2.85 7.03
N GLN A 26 -21.98 2.91 8.19
CA GLN A 26 -20.60 3.38 8.27
C GLN A 26 -19.77 2.30 7.59
N SER A 27 -19.32 2.57 6.36
CA SER A 27 -18.23 1.79 5.77
C SER A 27 -17.11 1.74 6.80
N PRO A 28 -16.55 0.55 7.08
CA PRO A 28 -15.48 0.42 8.06
C PRO A 28 -14.35 1.40 7.72
N PRO A 29 -13.69 1.98 8.74
CA PRO A 29 -12.63 2.94 8.51
C PRO A 29 -11.55 2.34 7.60
N PRO A 30 -10.90 3.15 6.74
CA PRO A 30 -9.90 2.64 5.81
C PRO A 30 -8.78 1.94 6.56
N GLN A 31 -8.63 0.64 6.31
CA GLN A 31 -7.61 -0.21 6.96
C GLN A 31 -6.36 -0.30 6.09
N LEU A 32 -5.19 -0.16 6.71
CA LEU A 32 -3.93 -0.45 6.04
C LEU A 32 -3.82 -1.94 5.70
N PRO A 33 -3.08 -2.30 4.64
CA PRO A 33 -2.82 -3.71 4.32
C PRO A 33 -2.09 -4.40 5.49
N THR A 34 -2.49 -5.63 5.82
CA THR A 34 -1.72 -6.47 6.75
C THR A 34 -0.58 -7.11 5.95
N PRO A 35 0.70 -6.85 6.27
CA PRO A 35 1.81 -7.42 5.51
C PRO A 35 1.86 -8.94 5.63
N LYS A 36 2.17 -9.61 4.51
CA LYS A 36 2.46 -11.04 4.41
C LYS A 36 3.91 -11.20 3.94
N PRO A 37 4.89 -11.28 4.87
CA PRO A 37 6.28 -11.41 4.50
C PRO A 37 6.54 -12.72 3.74
N LEU A 38 7.46 -12.65 2.78
CA LEU A 38 7.93 -13.77 1.97
C LEU A 38 9.46 -13.88 2.03
N SER A 39 9.98 -15.03 1.61
CA SER A 39 11.42 -15.24 1.43
C SER A 39 11.78 -15.26 -0.05
N TYR A 40 12.74 -14.41 -0.44
CA TYR A 40 13.21 -14.27 -1.81
C TYR A 40 14.11 -15.42 -2.27
N TYR A 41 14.83 -16.04 -1.34
CA TYR A 41 15.88 -16.99 -1.65
C TYR A 41 15.47 -18.40 -1.25
N SER A 42 15.88 -19.40 -2.04
CA SER A 42 15.68 -20.82 -1.70
C SER A 42 16.64 -21.29 -0.62
N ASP A 43 17.82 -20.67 -0.54
CA ASP A 43 18.91 -21.09 0.33
C ASP A 43 19.09 -20.08 1.47
N GLU A 44 19.46 -20.57 2.65
CA GLU A 44 19.81 -19.74 3.81
C GLU A 44 20.96 -18.77 3.53
N LYS A 45 21.87 -19.15 2.63
CA LYS A 45 23.00 -18.31 2.19
C LYS A 45 22.59 -17.20 1.23
N LYS A 46 21.30 -17.09 0.88
CA LYS A 46 20.74 -16.08 -0.04
C LYS A 46 21.48 -15.96 -1.38
N LYS A 47 21.92 -17.10 -1.93
CA LYS A 47 22.64 -17.16 -3.21
C LYS A 47 21.74 -17.41 -4.40
N ARG A 48 20.63 -18.11 -4.20
CA ARG A 48 19.70 -18.49 -5.26
C ARG A 48 18.36 -17.84 -5.03
N LEU A 49 18.04 -16.88 -5.89
CA LEU A 49 16.73 -16.26 -5.93
C LEU A 49 15.71 -17.28 -6.46
N LYS A 50 14.52 -17.35 -5.85
CA LYS A 50 13.45 -18.25 -6.29
C LYS A 50 12.97 -17.84 -7.69
N PRO A 51 13.14 -18.69 -8.72
CA PRO A 51 12.75 -18.34 -10.09
C PRO A 51 11.26 -18.04 -10.23
N GLU A 52 10.42 -18.73 -9.46
CA GLU A 52 8.96 -18.54 -9.40
C GLU A 52 8.57 -17.09 -9.07
N LEU A 53 9.38 -16.38 -8.26
CA LEU A 53 9.13 -14.97 -7.91
C LEU A 53 9.41 -14.02 -9.07
N LEU A 54 10.25 -14.42 -10.02
CA LEU A 54 10.61 -13.62 -11.18
C LEU A 54 9.72 -13.91 -12.40
N ASP A 55 8.98 -15.01 -12.38
CA ASP A 55 8.18 -15.45 -13.52
C ASP A 55 6.69 -15.56 -13.15
N ASP A 56 6.21 -16.72 -12.71
CA ASP A 56 4.78 -16.96 -12.45
C ASP A 56 4.16 -15.97 -11.47
N GLN A 57 4.83 -15.68 -10.35
CA GLN A 57 4.33 -14.71 -9.38
C GLN A 57 4.39 -13.29 -9.95
N ALA A 58 5.46 -12.93 -10.65
CA ALA A 58 5.61 -11.60 -11.23
C ALA A 58 4.55 -11.33 -12.32
N ARG A 59 4.21 -12.34 -13.13
CA ARG A 59 3.09 -12.30 -14.10
C ARG A 59 1.77 -12.11 -13.38
N THR A 60 1.50 -12.92 -12.36
CA THR A 60 0.27 -12.84 -11.57
C THR A 60 0.10 -11.47 -10.92
N ASP A 61 1.15 -10.92 -10.32
CA ASP A 61 1.13 -9.59 -9.70
C ASP A 61 0.90 -8.50 -10.74
N ALA A 62 1.62 -8.56 -11.88
CA ALA A 62 1.43 -7.61 -12.97
C ALA A 62 0.00 -7.60 -13.52
N GLU A 63 -0.63 -8.77 -13.66
CA GLU A 63 -2.03 -8.88 -14.06
C GLU A 63 -2.99 -8.35 -12.99
N ASN A 64 -2.70 -8.56 -11.70
CA ASN A 64 -3.50 -8.01 -10.61
C ASN A 64 -3.38 -6.48 -10.50
N PHE A 65 -2.40 -5.89 -11.16
CA PHE A 65 -2.22 -4.43 -11.23
C PHE A 65 -2.98 -3.77 -12.37
N LYS A 66 -3.88 -4.51 -13.05
CA LYS A 66 -4.86 -3.95 -13.99
C LYS A 66 -5.54 -2.70 -13.37
N GLY A 67 -5.36 -1.55 -14.01
CA GLY A 67 -5.83 -0.24 -13.52
C GLY A 67 -4.72 0.71 -13.05
N LEU A 68 -3.51 0.20 -12.81
CA LEU A 68 -2.32 1.03 -12.64
C LEU A 68 -1.82 1.51 -14.01
N LYS A 69 -1.71 2.83 -14.20
CA LYS A 69 -1.16 3.36 -15.46
C LYS A 69 0.33 3.04 -15.55
N ALA A 70 0.83 2.70 -16.74
CA ALA A 70 2.26 2.48 -16.99
C ALA A 70 3.14 3.66 -16.53
N THR A 71 2.64 4.90 -16.63
CA THR A 71 3.34 6.08 -16.10
C THR A 71 3.45 6.09 -14.58
N GLN A 72 2.43 5.62 -13.85
CA GLN A 72 2.52 5.49 -12.39
C GLN A 72 3.44 4.33 -12.00
N MET A 73 3.34 3.18 -12.66
CA MET A 73 4.26 2.07 -12.46
C MET A 73 5.72 2.51 -12.64
N ARG A 74 6.02 3.21 -13.74
CA ARG A 74 7.35 3.78 -14.01
C ARG A 74 7.80 4.71 -12.89
N ARG A 75 6.95 5.62 -12.40
CA ARG A 75 7.32 6.53 -11.31
C ARG A 75 7.75 5.77 -10.06
N PHE A 76 6.95 4.78 -9.62
CA PHE A 76 7.31 3.94 -8.48
C PHE A 76 8.64 3.19 -8.70
N TYR A 77 8.86 2.66 -9.91
CA TYR A 77 10.11 2.01 -10.26
C TYR A 77 11.30 2.99 -10.20
N ASP A 78 11.17 4.17 -10.80
CA ASP A 78 12.22 5.20 -10.82
C ASP A 78 12.57 5.67 -9.39
N ASP A 79 11.58 5.82 -8.53
CA ASP A 79 11.78 6.14 -7.12
C ASP A 79 12.59 5.04 -6.41
N LEU A 80 12.24 3.76 -6.64
CA LEU A 80 12.98 2.65 -6.05
C LEU A 80 14.42 2.57 -6.60
N LYS A 81 14.62 2.81 -7.90
CA LYS A 81 15.96 2.91 -8.51
C LYS A 81 16.76 4.08 -7.96
N ALA A 82 16.12 5.18 -7.56
CA ALA A 82 16.80 6.27 -6.88
C ALA A 82 17.29 5.87 -5.48
N ILE A 83 16.48 5.11 -4.72
CA ILE A 83 16.89 4.53 -3.43
C ILE A 83 18.02 3.52 -3.63
N GLU A 84 17.91 2.64 -4.61
CA GLU A 84 18.95 1.67 -4.96
C GLU A 84 20.29 2.36 -5.26
N ARG A 85 20.30 3.41 -6.09
CA ARG A 85 21.55 4.14 -6.40
C ARG A 85 22.24 4.70 -5.17
N LYS A 86 21.48 5.14 -4.16
CA LYS A 86 22.02 5.63 -2.88
C LYS A 86 22.59 4.50 -2.02
N ILE A 87 21.90 3.37 -1.99
CA ILE A 87 22.30 2.21 -1.17
C ILE A 87 23.47 1.46 -1.82
N MET A 88 23.47 1.32 -3.14
CA MET A 88 24.44 0.52 -3.90
C MET A 88 25.72 1.27 -4.25
N SER A 89 25.90 2.50 -3.76
CA SER A 89 27.14 3.25 -3.97
C SER A 89 28.26 2.70 -3.09
N GLY A 90 29.45 2.54 -3.67
CA GLY A 90 30.65 2.12 -2.95
C GLY A 90 30.88 0.61 -2.93
N ASP A 91 31.82 0.18 -2.11
CA ASP A 91 32.14 -1.23 -1.90
C ASP A 91 31.06 -1.97 -1.08
N LEU A 92 31.24 -3.27 -0.83
CA LEU A 92 30.24 -4.07 -0.11
C LEU A 92 30.01 -3.62 1.34
N GLN A 93 31.03 -3.12 2.04
CA GLN A 93 30.87 -2.64 3.41
C GLN A 93 30.11 -1.31 3.41
N GLU A 94 30.45 -0.41 2.49
CA GLU A 94 29.74 0.84 2.30
C GLU A 94 28.28 0.60 1.91
N GLN A 95 27.99 -0.36 1.03
CA GLN A 95 26.63 -0.73 0.66
C GLN A 95 25.81 -1.20 1.87
N GLN A 96 26.41 -1.99 2.76
CA GLN A 96 25.74 -2.45 3.97
C GLN A 96 25.46 -1.27 4.93
N ALA A 97 26.43 -0.39 5.13
CA ALA A 97 26.24 0.81 5.96
C ALA A 97 25.18 1.75 5.37
N ASN A 98 25.19 1.96 4.06
CA ASN A 98 24.19 2.77 3.35
C ASN A 98 22.79 2.15 3.45
N PHE A 99 22.68 0.82 3.35
CA PHE A 99 21.41 0.12 3.55
C PHE A 99 20.84 0.38 4.95
N GLU A 100 21.65 0.22 6.01
CA GLU A 100 21.19 0.48 7.37
C GLU A 100 20.78 1.95 7.56
N ARG A 101 21.58 2.89 7.05
CA ARG A 101 21.28 4.34 7.12
C ARG A 101 19.99 4.70 6.40
N ASP A 102 19.80 4.18 5.18
CA ASP A 102 18.72 4.60 4.28
C ASP A 102 17.51 3.65 4.31
N ARG A 103 17.51 2.66 5.21
CA ARG A 103 16.40 1.71 5.40
C ARG A 103 15.05 2.40 5.62
N ALA A 104 15.06 3.57 6.27
CA ALA A 104 13.88 4.39 6.46
C ALA A 104 13.22 4.81 5.13
N LEU A 105 14.00 5.05 4.07
CA LEU A 105 13.48 5.39 2.74
C LEU A 105 12.69 4.22 2.13
N ILE A 106 13.16 2.99 2.34
CA ILE A 106 12.46 1.77 1.93
C ILE A 106 11.13 1.65 2.69
N VAL A 107 11.14 1.93 4.00
CA VAL A 107 9.91 1.90 4.81
C VAL A 107 8.91 2.97 4.36
N MET A 108 9.38 4.18 4.03
CA MET A 108 8.56 5.28 3.51
C MET A 108 7.92 4.96 2.15
N PHE A 109 8.49 4.04 1.38
CA PHE A 109 7.92 3.59 0.11
C PHE A 109 6.49 3.04 0.27
N LYS A 110 6.17 2.40 1.41
CA LYS A 110 4.81 1.97 1.76
C LYS A 110 3.83 3.13 1.84
N ALA A 111 4.22 4.23 2.48
CA ALA A 111 3.35 5.40 2.64
C ALA A 111 2.98 6.00 1.28
N LYS A 112 3.91 5.97 0.32
CA LYS A 112 3.66 6.41 -1.05
C LYS A 112 2.64 5.52 -1.78
N ALA A 113 2.71 4.21 -1.59
CA ALA A 113 1.73 3.28 -2.14
C ALA A 113 0.32 3.54 -1.56
N VAL A 114 0.20 3.73 -0.24
CA VAL A 114 -1.07 4.09 0.41
C VAL A 114 -1.64 5.40 -0.16
N TYR A 115 -0.79 6.40 -0.36
CA TYR A 115 -1.22 7.67 -0.94
C TYR A 115 -1.75 7.49 -2.37
N ALA A 116 -1.05 6.72 -3.21
CA ALA A 116 -1.49 6.43 -4.58
C ALA A 116 -2.82 5.65 -4.63
N GLU A 117 -3.02 4.70 -3.72
CA GLU A 117 -4.29 3.99 -3.56
C GLU A 117 -5.42 4.94 -3.16
N LYS A 118 -5.20 5.81 -2.16
CA LYS A 118 -6.20 6.80 -1.73
C LYS A 118 -6.55 7.78 -2.86
N ARG A 119 -5.59 8.11 -3.73
CA ARG A 119 -5.80 8.92 -4.94
C ARG A 119 -6.45 8.15 -6.09
N LYS A 120 -6.75 6.86 -5.91
CA LYS A 120 -7.33 5.95 -6.93
C LYS A 120 -6.47 5.86 -8.19
N VAL A 121 -5.15 6.03 -8.05
CA VAL A 121 -4.19 5.90 -9.16
C VAL A 121 -3.33 4.64 -9.06
N ALA A 122 -3.51 3.85 -8.00
CA ALA A 122 -2.98 2.51 -7.85
C ALA A 122 -4.06 1.57 -7.26
N PRO A 123 -4.15 0.31 -7.73
CA PRO A 123 -5.06 -0.66 -7.17
C PRO A 123 -4.59 -1.14 -5.79
N ARG A 124 -5.52 -1.62 -4.96
CA ARG A 124 -5.23 -2.18 -3.62
C ARG A 124 -4.19 -3.30 -3.68
N ALA A 125 -4.24 -4.14 -4.71
CA ALA A 125 -3.29 -5.23 -4.93
C ALA A 125 -1.84 -4.72 -5.02
N PHE A 126 -1.61 -3.57 -5.68
CA PHE A 126 -0.29 -2.96 -5.76
C PHE A 126 0.20 -2.49 -4.38
N THR A 127 -0.67 -1.85 -3.59
CA THR A 127 -0.31 -1.45 -2.22
C THR A 127 0.03 -2.66 -1.35
N GLN A 128 -0.76 -3.73 -1.43
CA GLN A 128 -0.50 -4.97 -0.69
C GLN A 128 0.86 -5.56 -1.09
N PHE A 129 1.15 -5.65 -2.39
CA PHE A 129 2.45 -6.08 -2.91
C PHE A 129 3.61 -5.27 -2.28
N ILE A 130 3.51 -3.93 -2.27
CA ILE A 130 4.54 -3.09 -1.65
C ILE A 130 4.68 -3.37 -0.14
N PHE A 131 3.56 -3.59 0.57
CA PHE A 131 3.60 -3.90 1.99
C PHE A 131 4.28 -5.24 2.29
N ASP A 132 3.94 -6.26 1.52
CA ASP A 132 4.47 -7.63 1.65
C ASP A 132 5.97 -7.61 1.42
N HIS A 133 6.41 -7.00 0.32
CA HIS A 133 7.82 -6.93 -0.04
C HIS A 133 8.64 -6.06 0.91
N VAL A 134 8.15 -4.89 1.34
CA VAL A 134 8.88 -4.05 2.30
C VAL A 134 8.97 -4.72 3.67
N ALA A 135 7.95 -5.48 4.09
CA ALA A 135 8.02 -6.26 5.33
C ALA A 135 8.99 -7.44 5.25
N SER A 136 9.24 -7.94 4.04
CA SER A 136 10.16 -9.05 3.76
C SER A 136 11.64 -8.63 3.76
N ILE A 137 11.95 -7.34 3.61
CA ILE A 137 13.32 -6.85 3.57
C ILE A 137 13.91 -6.76 4.98
N LYS A 138 14.81 -7.70 5.32
CA LYS A 138 15.56 -7.70 6.58
C LYS A 138 16.98 -7.19 6.42
N ASP A 139 17.61 -7.50 5.29
CA ASP A 139 18.98 -7.11 4.99
C ASP A 139 19.16 -6.64 3.53
N LEU A 140 20.39 -6.29 3.18
CA LEU A 140 20.76 -5.84 1.84
C LEU A 140 20.49 -6.91 0.77
N ALA A 141 20.62 -8.20 1.11
CA ALA A 141 20.33 -9.28 0.16
C ALA A 141 18.84 -9.32 -0.14
N ASP A 142 17.96 -9.26 0.86
CA ASP A 142 16.51 -9.20 0.63
C ASP A 142 16.10 -7.97 -0.19
N PHE A 143 16.76 -6.83 0.03
CA PHE A 143 16.54 -5.64 -0.79
C PHE A 143 16.91 -5.87 -2.26
N LYS A 144 18.07 -6.51 -2.52
CA LYS A 144 18.47 -6.92 -3.88
C LYS A 144 17.46 -7.91 -4.49
N GLY A 145 16.96 -8.85 -3.70
CA GLY A 145 15.88 -9.77 -4.11
C GLY A 145 14.61 -9.02 -4.52
N PHE A 146 14.15 -8.09 -3.69
CA PHE A 146 12.98 -7.25 -4.00
C PHE A 146 13.16 -6.45 -5.28
N LEU A 147 14.32 -5.81 -5.48
CA LEU A 147 14.61 -5.03 -6.69
C LEU A 147 14.41 -5.87 -7.96
N LYS A 148 14.85 -7.14 -7.92
CA LYS A 148 14.70 -8.06 -9.06
C LYS A 148 13.27 -8.51 -9.30
N VAL A 149 12.52 -8.81 -8.23
CA VAL A 149 11.08 -9.12 -8.35
C VAL A 149 10.33 -7.92 -8.92
N PHE A 150 10.61 -6.71 -8.41
CA PHE A 150 9.89 -5.54 -8.89
C PHE A 150 10.24 -5.17 -10.34
N GLU A 151 11.50 -5.36 -10.75
CA GLU A 151 11.93 -5.24 -12.15
C GLU A 151 11.15 -6.20 -13.07
N ALA A 152 11.01 -7.47 -12.68
CA ALA A 152 10.23 -8.45 -13.44
C ALA A 152 8.74 -8.07 -13.54
N VAL A 153 8.13 -7.66 -12.42
CA VAL A 153 6.74 -7.21 -12.37
C VAL A 153 6.51 -5.98 -13.26
N VAL A 154 7.43 -5.01 -13.27
CA VAL A 154 7.35 -3.82 -14.14
C VAL A 154 7.42 -4.23 -15.62
N ALA A 155 8.27 -5.19 -15.97
CA ALA A 155 8.40 -5.71 -17.32
C ALA A 155 7.11 -6.40 -17.79
N PHE A 156 6.55 -7.32 -17.00
CA PHE A 156 5.27 -7.97 -17.32
C PHE A 156 4.10 -6.99 -17.34
N HIS A 157 4.07 -6.03 -16.40
CA HIS A 157 3.04 -5.00 -16.39
C HIS A 157 3.07 -4.15 -17.67
N LYS A 158 4.26 -3.85 -18.20
CA LYS A 158 4.39 -3.17 -19.50
C LYS A 158 3.82 -4.01 -20.64
N PHE A 159 4.05 -5.33 -20.64
CA PHE A 159 3.49 -6.25 -21.63
C PHE A 159 1.96 -6.27 -21.61
N TYR A 160 1.34 -6.29 -20.42
CA TYR A 160 -0.13 -6.26 -20.28
C TYR A 160 -0.76 -4.87 -20.42
N SER A 161 0.05 -3.81 -20.43
CA SER A 161 -0.45 -2.45 -20.61
C SER A 161 -0.71 -2.22 -22.10
N PRO A 162 -1.94 -1.87 -22.52
CA PRO A 162 -2.19 -1.54 -23.91
C PRO A 162 -1.34 -0.34 -24.32
N GLU A 163 -0.60 -0.46 -25.43
CA GLU A 163 0.04 0.70 -26.05
C GLU A 163 -1.06 1.69 -26.43
N LYS A 164 -0.88 2.94 -26.00
CA LYS A 164 -1.75 4.06 -26.36
C LYS A 164 -1.10 4.85 -27.48
#